data_AF-A0A2N1D7J1-F1
#
_entry.id   AF-A0A2N1D7J1-F1
#
_cell.length_a   1.000
_cell.length_b   1.000
_cell.length_c   1.000
_cell.angle_alpha   90.00
_cell.angle_beta   90.00
_cell.angle_gamma   90.00
#
_symmetry.space_group_name_H-M   'P 1'
#
loop_
_entity.id
_entity.type
_entity.pdbx_description
1 polymer ?
#
loop_
_entity_poly.entity_id
_entity_poly.type
_entity_poly.pdbx_seq_one_letter_code
_entity_poly.pdbx_strand_id
1 'polypeptide(L)'
;MFQVKPVIHLAAVLGAIIVSCSGLLVACSPAPQQQQDLQARLVKTQLVSAKSGSDWREFPGIIEAAQTAELGFRVSAKLVEVSVREGDNVNKGQLLAKLDDTDYQTKLRSTQADFDKVTADF
;
A
#
# COMPACT_ATOMS: atom_id res chain seq x y z
N MET A 1 -53.46 -19.56 99.62
CA MET A 1 -53.15 -18.32 100.34
C MET A 1 -51.65 -18.30 100.62
N PHE A 2 -50.90 -17.40 99.94
CA PHE A 2 -49.49 -16.97 100.18
C PHE A 2 -48.37 -18.06 100.06
N GLN A 3 -47.22 -17.94 99.38
CA GLN A 3 -46.47 -16.93 98.62
C GLN A 3 -45.38 -17.68 97.79
N VAL A 4 -45.59 -17.94 96.49
CA VAL A 4 -44.58 -18.61 95.60
C VAL A 4 -44.16 -17.75 94.40
N LYS A 5 -44.66 -16.51 94.33
CA LYS A 5 -44.50 -15.61 93.17
C LYS A 5 -43.07 -15.08 92.89
N PRO A 6 -42.13 -14.87 93.84
CA PRO A 6 -40.86 -14.22 93.50
C PRO A 6 -39.79 -15.16 92.91
N VAL A 7 -39.81 -16.46 93.24
CA VAL A 7 -38.81 -17.43 92.76
C VAL A 7 -39.00 -17.77 91.27
N ILE A 8 -40.25 -17.81 90.82
CA ILE A 8 -40.59 -18.11 89.42
C ILE A 8 -40.18 -16.95 88.50
N HIS A 9 -40.32 -15.70 88.95
CA HIS A 9 -39.85 -14.53 88.19
C HIS A 9 -38.33 -14.48 88.07
N LEU A 10 -37.58 -14.85 89.12
CA LEU A 10 -36.12 -14.87 89.08
C LEU A 10 -35.58 -15.96 88.12
N ALA A 11 -36.19 -17.14 88.14
CA ALA A 11 -35.84 -18.23 87.20
C ALA A 11 -36.22 -17.89 85.75
N ALA A 12 -37.35 -17.22 85.53
CA ALA A 12 -37.79 -16.80 84.19
C ALA A 12 -36.88 -15.70 83.60
N VAL A 13 -36.40 -14.76 84.41
CA VAL A 13 -35.46 -13.71 83.96
C VAL A 13 -34.08 -14.31 83.64
N LEU A 14 -33.60 -15.27 84.44
CA LEU A 14 -32.35 -15.98 84.13
C LEU A 14 -32.45 -16.79 82.82
N GLY A 15 -33.59 -17.46 82.60
CA GLY A 15 -33.87 -18.17 81.34
C GLY A 15 -33.92 -17.25 80.12
N ALA A 16 -34.52 -16.06 80.25
CA ALA A 16 -34.59 -15.07 79.18
C ALA A 16 -33.22 -14.50 78.80
N ILE A 17 -32.31 -14.31 79.77
CA ILE A 17 -30.94 -13.84 79.52
C ILE A 17 -30.11 -14.90 78.79
N ILE A 18 -30.25 -16.18 79.14
CA ILE A 18 -29.53 -17.29 78.48
C ILE A 18 -30.02 -17.49 77.04
N VAL A 19 -31.33 -17.36 76.80
CA VAL A 19 -31.91 -17.42 75.44
C VAL A 19 -31.47 -16.23 74.58
N SER A 20 -31.44 -15.02 75.15
CA SER A 20 -30.98 -13.82 74.44
C SER A 20 -29.49 -13.90 74.08
N CYS A 21 -28.64 -14.40 74.98
CA CYS A 21 -27.21 -14.57 74.74
C CYS A 21 -26.92 -15.62 73.64
N SER A 22 -27.73 -16.67 73.56
CA SER A 22 -27.59 -17.71 72.53
C SER A 22 -27.91 -17.20 71.11
N GLY A 23 -28.80 -16.20 70.98
CA GLY A 23 -29.14 -15.59 69.69
C GLY A 23 -28.01 -14.75 69.08
N LEU A 24 -27.17 -14.14 69.92
CA LEU A 24 -26.04 -13.32 69.47
C LEU A 24 -24.92 -14.18 68.83
N LEU A 25 -24.81 -15.45 69.20
CA LEU A 25 -23.82 -16.38 68.64
C LEU A 25 -24.17 -16.81 67.20
N VAL A 26 -25.45 -16.90 66.85
CA VAL A 26 -25.89 -17.28 65.48
C VAL A 26 -25.70 -16.13 64.49
N ALA A 27 -25.75 -14.88 64.97
CA ALA A 27 -25.53 -13.69 64.14
C ALA A 27 -24.06 -13.44 63.76
N CYS A 28 -23.11 -14.12 64.41
CA CYS A 28 -21.68 -13.95 64.17
C CYS A 28 -21.09 -15.02 63.22
N SER A 29 -21.94 -15.83 62.57
CA SER A 29 -21.47 -16.79 61.56
C SER A 29 -21.26 -16.11 60.21
N PRO A 30 -20.10 -16.30 59.54
CA PRO A 30 -19.89 -15.77 58.21
C PRO A 30 -20.92 -16.33 57.22
N ALA A 31 -21.51 -15.44 56.41
CA ALA A 31 -22.50 -15.80 55.41
C ALA A 31 -21.89 -16.74 54.35
N PRO A 32 -22.61 -17.76 53.86
CA PRO A 32 -22.12 -18.59 52.78
C PRO A 32 -21.91 -17.73 51.53
N GLN A 33 -20.68 -17.64 51.04
CA GLN A 33 -20.39 -17.00 49.76
C GLN A 33 -21.01 -17.88 48.65
N GLN A 34 -22.11 -17.41 48.08
CA GLN A 34 -22.62 -17.98 46.83
C GLN A 34 -21.56 -17.75 45.76
N GLN A 35 -20.95 -18.84 45.31
CA GLN A 35 -20.08 -18.83 44.15
C GLN A 35 -20.93 -18.42 42.95
N GLN A 36 -20.80 -17.16 42.54
CA GLN A 36 -21.40 -16.69 41.29
C GLN A 36 -20.77 -17.51 40.18
N ASP A 37 -21.56 -18.43 39.62
CA ASP A 37 -21.26 -19.10 38.36
C ASP A 37 -21.18 -18.01 37.30
N LEU A 38 -19.96 -17.53 37.02
CA LEU A 38 -19.69 -16.59 35.95
C LEU A 38 -19.93 -17.35 34.64
N GLN A 39 -21.20 -17.45 34.23
CA GLN A 39 -21.53 -18.00 32.92
C GLN A 39 -20.87 -17.14 31.85
N ALA A 40 -19.76 -17.65 31.33
CA ALA A 40 -19.01 -16.99 30.28
C ALA A 40 -19.94 -16.77 29.08
N ARG A 41 -20.20 -15.51 28.75
CA ARG A 41 -21.07 -15.15 27.63
C ARG A 41 -20.44 -15.63 26.33
N LEU A 42 -21.15 -16.49 25.61
CA LEU A 42 -20.69 -16.96 24.30
C LEU A 42 -20.58 -15.79 23.33
N VAL A 43 -19.38 -15.55 22.83
CA VAL A 43 -19.08 -14.56 21.79
C VAL A 43 -18.53 -15.27 20.56
N LYS A 44 -18.92 -14.78 19.37
CA LYS A 44 -18.36 -15.29 18.12
C LYS A 44 -17.01 -14.62 17.91
N THR A 45 -15.97 -15.43 17.81
CA THR A 45 -14.63 -14.98 17.40
C THR A 45 -14.30 -15.53 16.03
N GLN A 46 -13.44 -14.83 15.31
CA GLN A 46 -12.85 -15.32 14.06
C GLN A 46 -11.34 -15.18 14.18
N LEU A 47 -10.64 -16.26 13.84
CA LEU A 47 -9.18 -16.23 13.77
C LEU A 47 -8.79 -15.44 12.52
N VAL A 48 -8.19 -14.27 12.69
CA VAL A 48 -7.58 -13.52 11.59
C VAL A 48 -6.18 -14.07 11.36
N SER A 49 -5.92 -14.55 10.15
CA SER A 49 -4.58 -14.94 9.71
C SER A 49 -4.09 -13.94 8.68
N ALA A 50 -2.79 -13.64 8.70
CA ALA A 50 -2.17 -12.77 7.72
C ALA A 50 -2.28 -13.44 6.35
N LYS A 51 -3.12 -12.87 5.48
CA LYS A 51 -3.24 -13.34 4.09
C LYS A 51 -1.96 -12.95 3.36
N SER A 52 -1.04 -13.90 3.19
CA SER A 52 0.10 -13.76 2.26
C SER A 52 -0.42 -13.96 0.83
N GLY A 53 -1.18 -12.99 0.36
CA GLY A 53 -1.56 -12.87 -1.04
C GLY A 53 -0.74 -11.74 -1.65
N SER A 54 0.01 -12.01 -2.70
CA SER A 54 0.61 -10.97 -3.52
C SER A 54 -0.50 -10.09 -4.07
N ASP A 55 -0.51 -8.81 -3.69
CA ASP A 55 -1.47 -7.82 -4.17
C ASP A 55 -1.05 -7.37 -5.57
N TRP A 56 -1.55 -8.07 -6.59
CA TRP A 56 -1.29 -7.73 -7.99
C TRP A 56 -2.21 -6.58 -8.40
N ARG A 57 -1.62 -5.51 -8.92
CA ARG A 57 -2.33 -4.35 -9.44
C ARG A 57 -2.05 -4.23 -10.92
N GLU A 58 -3.12 -4.18 -11.71
CA GLU A 58 -3.05 -3.92 -13.14
C GLU A 58 -3.30 -2.43 -13.39
N PHE A 59 -2.50 -1.85 -14.27
CA PHE A 59 -2.65 -0.47 -14.69
C PHE A 59 -2.78 -0.42 -16.20
N PRO A 60 -3.82 0.23 -16.75
CA PRO A 60 -3.90 0.45 -18.18
C PRO A 60 -2.74 1.37 -18.61
N GLY A 61 -2.09 1.01 -19.71
CA GLY A 61 -1.00 1.79 -20.28
C GLY A 61 -0.94 1.57 -21.78
N ILE A 62 -0.42 2.56 -22.49
CA ILE A 62 -0.17 2.49 -23.93
C ILE A 62 1.34 2.37 -24.12
N ILE A 63 1.76 1.51 -25.05
CA ILE A 63 3.16 1.37 -25.43
C ILE A 63 3.42 2.31 -26.61
N GLU A 64 4.46 3.13 -26.49
CA GLU A 64 4.92 4.03 -27.54
C GLU A 64 6.41 3.79 -27.83
N ALA A 65 6.85 4.24 -29.01
CA ALA A 65 8.26 4.16 -29.37
C ALA A 65 9.08 5.03 -28.41
N ALA A 66 10.16 4.47 -27.87
CA ALA A 66 11.04 5.22 -26.98
C ALA A 66 11.66 6.45 -27.67
N GLN A 67 11.88 6.37 -28.98
CA GLN A 67 12.37 7.46 -29.82
C GLN A 67 11.74 7.36 -31.21
N THR A 68 11.32 8.50 -31.76
CA THR A 68 10.79 8.61 -33.12
C THR A 68 11.62 9.63 -33.87
N ALA A 69 12.08 9.27 -35.07
CA ALA A 69 12.80 10.17 -35.97
C ALA A 69 11.93 10.51 -37.17
N GLU A 70 11.59 11.79 -37.32
CA GLU A 70 10.96 12.29 -38.53
C GLU A 70 12.06 12.69 -39.52
N LEU A 71 12.05 12.08 -40.69
CA LEU A 71 13.09 12.26 -41.69
C LEU A 71 12.60 13.17 -42.81
N GLY A 72 13.43 14.14 -43.18
CA GLY A 72 13.18 15.06 -44.27
C GLY A 72 14.48 15.51 -44.91
N PHE A 73 14.37 16.07 -46.11
CA PHE A 73 15.52 16.58 -46.84
C PHE A 73 15.91 17.96 -46.33
N ARG A 74 17.19 18.15 -46.02
CA ARG A 74 17.74 19.44 -45.52
C ARG A 74 17.88 20.50 -46.62
N VAL A 75 17.82 20.07 -47.87
CA VAL A 75 18.03 20.91 -49.05
C VAL A 75 16.96 20.60 -50.08
N SER A 76 16.60 21.61 -50.86
CA SER A 76 15.69 21.47 -52.00
C SER A 76 16.47 20.87 -53.17
N ALA A 77 16.25 19.58 -53.45
CA ALA A 77 16.84 18.89 -54.59
C ALA A 77 15.89 17.81 -55.10
N LYS A 78 16.14 17.33 -56.32
CA LYS A 78 15.35 16.25 -56.92
C LYS A 78 15.72 14.91 -56.29
N LEU A 79 14.70 14.10 -55.95
CA LEU A 79 14.90 12.73 -55.51
C LEU A 79 15.35 11.85 -56.69
N VAL A 80 16.48 11.17 -56.54
CA VAL A 80 17.04 10.26 -57.56
C VAL A 80 16.65 8.83 -57.26
N GLU A 81 16.79 8.40 -56.01
CA GLU A 81 16.57 7.01 -55.60
C GLU A 81 16.13 6.92 -54.13
N VAL A 82 15.31 5.91 -53.83
CA VAL A 82 15.02 5.45 -52.46
C VAL A 82 15.54 4.02 -52.33
N SER A 83 16.46 3.80 -51.39
CA SER A 83 17.22 2.55 -51.27
C SER A 83 16.68 1.60 -50.19
N VAL A 84 15.54 1.95 -49.56
CA VAL A 84 14.88 1.16 -48.51
C VAL A 84 13.38 1.05 -48.78
N ARG A 85 12.74 0.05 -48.19
CA ARG A 85 11.28 -0.16 -48.27
C ARG A 85 10.64 0.09 -46.91
N GLU A 86 9.33 0.33 -46.94
CA GLU A 86 8.54 0.46 -45.72
C GLU A 86 8.62 -0.81 -44.88
N GLY A 87 8.88 -0.65 -43.58
CA GLY A 87 9.04 -1.76 -42.63
C GLY A 87 10.47 -2.31 -42.53
N ASP A 88 11.40 -1.87 -43.37
CA ASP A 88 12.79 -2.30 -43.27
C ASP A 88 13.44 -1.81 -41.97
N ASN A 89 14.28 -2.67 -41.37
CA ASN A 89 15.13 -2.26 -40.26
C ASN A 89 16.38 -1.54 -40.79
N VAL A 90 16.66 -0.35 -40.27
CA VAL A 90 17.76 0.50 -40.74
C VAL A 90 18.65 0.93 -39.59
N ASN A 91 19.94 1.08 -39.89
CA ASN A 91 20.94 1.50 -38.92
C ASN A 91 21.24 2.99 -39.00
N LYS A 92 21.73 3.57 -37.90
CA LYS A 92 22.18 4.96 -37.89
C LYS A 92 23.29 5.18 -38.92
N GLY A 93 23.11 6.19 -39.78
CA GLY A 93 24.06 6.54 -40.85
C GLY A 93 23.86 5.77 -42.15
N GLN A 94 22.90 4.85 -42.22
CA GLN A 94 22.54 4.16 -43.45
C GLN A 94 21.92 5.14 -44.46
N LEU A 95 22.33 5.03 -45.73
CA LEU A 95 21.73 5.80 -46.82
C LEU A 95 20.32 5.26 -47.11
N LEU A 96 19.32 6.12 -46.93
CA LEU A 96 17.91 5.76 -47.17
C LEU A 96 17.41 6.25 -48.54
N ALA A 97 17.88 7.41 -48.97
CA ALA A 97 17.51 8.04 -50.23
C ALA A 97 18.65 8.91 -50.75
N LYS A 98 18.77 9.00 -52.08
CA LYS A 98 19.75 9.82 -52.77
C LYS A 98 19.06 10.96 -53.49
N LEU A 99 19.54 12.18 -53.24
CA LEU A 99 19.15 13.38 -53.98
C LEU A 99 20.14 13.68 -55.11
N ASP A 100 19.70 14.42 -56.11
CA ASP A 100 20.58 14.97 -57.15
C ASP A 100 21.41 16.10 -56.55
N ASP A 101 22.73 15.91 -56.49
CA ASP A 101 23.68 16.84 -55.90
C ASP A 101 24.52 17.59 -56.94
N THR A 102 24.17 17.52 -58.23
CA THR A 102 24.98 18.09 -59.33
C THR A 102 25.30 19.58 -59.15
N ASP A 103 24.31 20.38 -58.77
CA ASP A 103 24.48 21.82 -58.55
C ASP A 103 25.38 22.09 -57.33
N TYR A 104 25.20 21.29 -56.27
CA TYR A 104 26.02 21.39 -55.05
C TYR A 104 27.46 21.00 -55.32
N GLN A 105 27.71 19.93 -56.08
CA GLN A 105 29.05 19.50 -56.48
C GLN A 105 29.75 20.53 -57.36
N THR A 106 29.01 21.18 -58.27
CA THR A 106 29.55 22.25 -59.11
C THR A 106 29.90 23.48 -58.28
N LYS A 107 29.01 23.87 -57.34
CA LYS A 107 29.29 24.98 -56.43
C LYS A 107 30.50 24.69 -55.53
N LEU A 108 30.57 23.50 -54.94
CA LEU A 108 31.70 23.07 -54.12
C LEU A 108 33.02 23.18 -54.87
N ARG A 109 33.09 22.64 -56.10
CA ARG A 109 34.30 22.73 -56.94
C ARG A 109 34.69 24.17 -57.25
N SER A 110 33.72 25.04 -57.57
CA SER A 110 34.01 26.46 -57.83
C SER A 110 34.61 27.15 -56.61
N THR A 111 34.01 26.96 -55.43
CA THR A 111 34.49 27.57 -54.18
C THR A 111 35.83 27.00 -53.73
N GLN A 112 36.09 25.71 -53.98
CA GLN A 112 37.40 25.13 -53.71
C GLN A 112 38.48 25.72 -54.61
N ALA A 113 38.21 25.90 -55.91
CA ALA A 113 39.16 26.52 -56.82
C ALA A 113 39.46 27.98 -56.44
N ASP A 114 38.44 28.73 -56.01
CA ASP A 114 38.63 30.10 -55.51
C ASP A 114 39.48 30.11 -54.23
N PHE A 115 39.24 29.18 -53.29
CA PHE A 115 40.04 29.02 -52.09
C PHE A 115 41.50 28.69 -52.41
N ASP A 116 41.73 27.69 -53.28
CA ASP A 116 43.07 27.23 -53.66
C ASP A 116 43.87 28.38 -54.32
N LYS A 117 43.22 29.15 -55.20
CA LYS A 117 43.82 30.33 -55.83
C LYS A 117 44.26 31.36 -54.78
N VAL A 118 43.37 31.70 -53.84
CA VAL A 118 43.69 32.66 -52.78
C VAL A 118 44.84 32.14 -51.92
N THR A 119 44.85 30.86 -51.56
CA THR A 119 45.94 30.29 -50.75
C THR A 119 47.27 30.19 -51.49
N ALA A 120 47.27 30.13 -52.82
CA ALA A 120 48.49 30.11 -53.63
C ALA A 120 49.10 31.51 -53.81
N ASP A 121 48.29 32.57 -53.68
CA ASP A 121 48.72 33.97 -53.78
C ASP A 121 49.34 34.49 -52.46
N PHE A 122 49.32 33.71 -51.37
CA PHE A 122 49.93 34.00 -50.06
C PHE A 122 51.14 33.10 -49.78
#